data_AF-A0A378FQX1-F1
#
_entry.id   AF-A0A378FQX1-F1
#
_cell.length_a   1.000
_cell.length_b   1.000
_cell.length_c   1.000
_cell.angle_alpha   90.00
_cell.angle_beta   90.00
_cell.angle_gamma   90.00
#
_symmetry.space_group_name_H-M   'P 1'
#
loop_
_entity.id
_entity.type
_entity.pdbx_description
1 polymer ?
#
loop_
_entity_poly.entity_id
_entity_poly.type
_entity_poly.pdbx_seq_one_letter_code
_entity_poly.pdbx_strand_id
1 'polypeptide(L)'
;MKMKKTLVALCLSAGMLACVPGMSLADVNFVPQNTSAAPAIPASALQQLIWTPADQSKTQSVDLTTGGQRLDVPGIVGPVAAWSVPAISVS
;
A
#
# COMPACT_ATOMS: atom_id res chain seq x y z
N MET A 1 -33.02 -41.98 -15.12
CA MET A 1 -32.65 -41.22 -13.90
C MET A 1 -31.78 -40.02 -14.29
N LYS A 2 -32.39 -38.85 -14.49
CA LYS A 2 -31.71 -37.57 -14.81
C LYS A 2 -31.91 -36.64 -13.61
N MET A 3 -30.98 -35.73 -13.35
CA MET A 3 -31.03 -34.70 -12.28
C MET A 3 -30.44 -35.06 -10.90
N LYS A 4 -29.28 -35.72 -10.84
CA LYS A 4 -28.40 -35.69 -9.63
C LYS A 4 -27.01 -35.10 -9.88
N LYS A 5 -26.57 -35.07 -11.14
CA LYS A 5 -25.25 -34.59 -11.56
C LYS A 5 -25.19 -33.06 -11.68
N THR A 6 -26.32 -32.42 -12.00
CA THR A 6 -26.43 -30.96 -12.15
C THR A 6 -26.52 -30.23 -10.81
N LEU A 7 -27.17 -30.84 -9.81
CA LEU A 7 -27.32 -30.22 -8.48
C LEU A 7 -25.98 -30.18 -7.71
N VAL A 8 -25.17 -31.25 -7.85
CA VAL A 8 -23.82 -31.29 -7.28
C VAL A 8 -22.88 -30.30 -7.97
N ALA A 9 -22.97 -30.17 -9.30
CA ALA A 9 -22.18 -29.18 -10.05
C ALA A 9 -22.52 -27.74 -9.64
N LEU A 10 -23.80 -27.43 -9.39
CA LEU A 10 -24.24 -26.10 -8.96
C LEU A 10 -23.67 -25.72 -7.58
N CYS A 11 -23.67 -26.63 -6.61
CA CYS A 11 -23.07 -26.37 -5.29
C CYS A 11 -21.55 -26.17 -5.37
N LEU A 12 -20.87 -26.89 -6.25
CA LEU A 12 -19.42 -26.79 -6.42
C LEU A 12 -19.03 -25.45 -7.10
N SER A 13 -19.85 -24.95 -8.02
CA SER A 13 -19.68 -23.61 -8.61
C SER A 13 -19.97 -22.47 -7.62
N ALA A 14 -21.00 -22.61 -6.78
CA ALA A 14 -21.33 -21.62 -5.76
C ALA A 14 -20.25 -21.52 -4.66
N GLY A 15 -19.60 -22.63 -4.30
CA GLY A 15 -18.49 -22.63 -3.34
C GLY A 15 -17.24 -21.88 -3.83
N MET A 16 -17.00 -21.86 -5.14
CA MET A 16 -15.80 -21.21 -5.71
C MET A 16 -15.94 -19.68 -5.85
N LEU A 17 -17.16 -19.17 -5.97
CA LEU A 17 -17.47 -17.73 -5.98
C LEU A 17 -17.49 -17.09 -4.58
N ALA A 18 -17.49 -17.89 -3.51
CA ALA A 18 -17.38 -17.40 -2.13
C ALA A 18 -15.94 -17.11 -1.70
N CYS A 19 -14.94 -17.48 -2.51
CA CYS A 19 -13.55 -17.08 -2.32
C CYS A 19 -13.32 -15.71 -2.97
N VAL A 20 -13.99 -14.68 -2.45
CA VAL A 20 -13.43 -13.33 -2.56
C VAL A 20 -12.22 -13.35 -1.64
N PRO A 21 -10.98 -13.08 -2.12
CA PRO A 21 -9.87 -12.86 -1.23
C PRO A 21 -10.31 -11.76 -0.27
N GLY A 22 -10.57 -12.13 0.99
CA GLY A 22 -10.83 -11.17 2.03
C GLY A 22 -9.66 -10.21 1.94
N MET A 23 -9.95 -8.95 1.62
CA MET A 23 -8.94 -7.90 1.64
C MET A 23 -8.32 -7.97 3.03
N SER A 24 -7.13 -8.55 3.14
CA SER A 24 -6.36 -8.53 4.36
C SER A 24 -5.89 -7.10 4.47
N LEU A 25 -6.75 -6.26 5.03
CA LEU A 25 -6.33 -4.99 5.58
C LEU A 25 -5.42 -5.39 6.73
N ALA A 26 -4.13 -5.08 6.62
CA ALA A 26 -3.25 -5.15 7.78
C ALA A 26 -3.93 -4.39 8.91
N ASP A 27 -4.13 -5.03 10.06
CA ASP A 27 -4.67 -4.40 11.26
C ASP A 27 -3.68 -3.31 11.68
N VAL A 28 -3.90 -2.10 11.15
CA VAL A 28 -3.17 -0.92 11.54
C VAL A 28 -3.79 -0.49 12.85
N ASN A 29 -2.98 -0.48 13.91
CA ASN A 29 -3.35 0.14 15.18
C ASN A 29 -3.79 1.59 14.91
N PHE A 30 -5.10 1.82 14.83
CA PHE A 30 -5.69 3.15 14.69
C PHE A 30 -5.56 3.88 16.02
N VAL A 31 -4.35 4.35 16.34
CA VAL A 31 -4.21 5.49 17.24
C VAL A 31 -4.93 6.65 16.53
N PRO A 32 -5.92 7.33 17.15
CA PRO A 32 -6.60 8.45 16.53
C PRO A 32 -5.58 9.55 16.22
N GLN A 33 -5.02 9.53 15.02
CA GLN A 33 -4.16 10.59 14.54
C GLN A 33 -5.10 11.71 14.12
N ASN A 34 -4.92 12.88 14.73
CA ASN A 34 -5.65 14.07 14.34
C ASN A 34 -5.15 14.50 12.94
N THR A 35 -5.68 13.87 11.89
CA THR A 35 -5.29 14.11 10.49
C THR A 35 -5.87 15.40 9.92
N SER A 36 -6.72 16.10 10.68
CA SER A 36 -7.35 17.36 10.26
C SER A 36 -6.35 18.47 9.96
N ALA A 37 -5.14 18.40 10.51
CA ALA A 37 -4.07 19.37 10.26
C ALA A 37 -2.94 18.82 9.39
N ALA A 38 -3.06 17.58 8.88
CA ALA A 38 -2.05 17.00 8.00
C ALA A 38 -2.09 17.71 6.64
N PRO A 39 -0.94 18.13 6.08
CA PRO A 39 -0.88 18.68 4.74
C PRO A 39 -1.44 17.67 3.73
N ALA A 40 -2.39 18.10 2.90
CA ALA A 40 -2.90 17.27 1.81
C ALA A 40 -1.84 17.20 0.71
N ILE A 41 -1.07 16.10 0.68
CA ILE A 41 -0.06 15.87 -0.36
C ILE A 41 -0.76 15.26 -1.58
N PRO A 42 -0.74 15.93 -2.75
CA PRO A 42 -1.36 15.38 -3.94
C PRO A 42 -0.58 14.15 -4.45
N ALA A 43 -1.32 13.12 -4.87
CA ALA A 43 -0.73 11.88 -5.37
C ALA A 43 0.21 12.11 -6.58
N SER A 44 -0.11 13.07 -7.44
CA SER A 44 0.75 13.45 -8.57
C SER A 44 2.11 13.99 -8.13
N ALA A 45 2.19 14.70 -6.99
CA ALA A 45 3.46 15.18 -6.45
C ALA A 45 4.29 14.04 -5.85
N LEU A 46 3.64 13.04 -5.23
CA LEU A 46 4.31 11.82 -4.76
C LEU A 46 4.86 10.96 -5.91
N GLN A 47 4.12 10.89 -7.02
CA GLN A 47 4.52 10.14 -8.22
C GLN A 47 5.75 10.74 -8.93
N GLN A 48 6.05 12.02 -8.70
CA GLN A 48 7.22 12.70 -9.26
C GLN A 48 8.51 12.41 -8.47
N LEU A 49 8.39 11.90 -7.24
CA LEU A 49 9.55 11.52 -6.44
C LEU A 49 10.18 10.23 -6.98
N ILE A 50 11.50 10.12 -6.81
CA ILE A 50 12.23 8.89 -7.16
C ILE A 50 12.28 8.04 -5.90
N TRP A 51 11.48 6.99 -5.89
CA TRP A 51 11.35 6.10 -4.74
C TRP A 51 12.52 5.11 -4.68
N THR A 52 13.35 5.22 -3.65
CA THR A 52 14.47 4.31 -3.43
C THR A 52 13.99 3.08 -2.65
N PRO A 53 14.24 1.84 -3.10
CA PRO A 53 13.84 0.65 -2.36
C PRO A 53 14.51 0.56 -0.99
N ALA A 54 13.70 0.34 0.04
CA ALA A 54 14.18 0.20 1.39
C ALA A 54 14.58 -1.24 1.71
N ASP A 55 15.86 -1.45 2.04
CA ASP A 55 16.33 -2.70 2.63
C ASP A 55 16.00 -2.68 4.12
N GLN A 56 14.91 -3.34 4.49
CA GLN A 56 14.42 -3.38 5.88
C GLN A 56 15.40 -4.08 6.84
N SER A 57 16.41 -4.78 6.33
CA SER A 57 17.41 -5.46 7.15
C SER A 57 18.52 -4.51 7.63
N LYS A 58 18.55 -3.26 7.13
CA LYS A 58 19.64 -2.31 7.38
C LYS A 58 19.10 -0.92 7.65
N THR A 59 19.86 -0.13 8.42
CA THR A 59 19.62 1.30 8.52
C THR A 59 19.96 1.96 7.20
N GLN A 60 19.00 2.71 6.66
CA GLN A 60 19.19 3.54 5.47
C GLN A 60 19.26 5.01 5.89
N SER A 61 20.26 5.71 5.37
CA SER A 61 20.50 7.11 5.68
C SER A 61 20.78 7.86 4.39
N VAL A 62 20.34 9.11 4.34
CA VAL A 62 20.54 10.01 3.20
C VAL A 62 20.74 11.42 3.73
N ASP A 63 21.79 12.09 3.24
CA ASP A 63 22.00 13.50 3.49
C ASP A 63 21.08 14.32 2.58
N LEU A 64 19.99 14.85 3.15
CA LEU A 64 18.98 15.58 2.38
C LEU A 64 19.54 16.83 1.67
N THR A 65 20.61 17.44 2.19
CA THR A 65 21.28 18.58 1.56
C THR A 65 21.92 18.22 0.23
N THR A 66 22.39 16.99 0.07
CA THR A 66 23.17 16.55 -1.11
C THR A 66 22.38 15.60 -2.01
N GLY A 67 21.56 14.72 -1.43
CA GLY A 67 20.81 13.67 -2.12
C GLY A 67 19.30 13.79 -2.03
N GLY A 68 18.78 14.88 -1.46
CA GLY A 68 17.36 15.10 -1.32
C GLY A 68 16.70 15.59 -2.62
N GLN A 69 15.40 15.35 -2.72
CA GLN A 69 14.53 15.75 -3.82
C GLN A 69 13.65 16.93 -3.38
N ARG A 70 13.06 17.65 -4.32
CA ARG A 70 12.10 18.72 -3.98
C ARG A 70 10.67 18.22 -4.12
N LEU A 71 9.85 18.50 -3.12
CA LEU A 71 8.41 18.28 -3.15
C LEU A 71 7.70 19.63 -3.05
N ASP A 72 7.12 20.09 -4.16
CA ASP A 72 6.50 21.41 -4.26
C ASP A 72 5.04 21.36 -3.80
N VAL A 73 4.85 21.22 -2.49
CA VAL A 73 3.52 21.09 -1.86
C VAL A 73 3.42 22.08 -0.70
N PRO A 74 2.30 22.83 -0.58
CA PRO A 74 2.10 23.74 0.54
C PRO A 74 2.30 23.06 1.90
N GLY A 75 3.14 23.66 2.75
CA GLY A 75 3.46 23.11 4.07
C GLY A 75 4.66 22.18 4.12
N ILE A 76 5.27 21.83 2.98
CA ILE A 76 6.55 21.11 2.92
C ILE A 76 7.64 22.08 2.47
N VAL A 77 8.70 22.22 3.27
CA VAL A 77 9.83 23.12 2.99
C VAL A 77 11.12 22.34 3.15
N GLY A 78 12.02 22.50 2.18
CA GLY A 78 13.33 21.84 2.15
C GLY A 78 13.34 20.54 1.34
N PRO A 79 14.53 19.93 1.22
CA PRO A 79 14.70 18.66 0.52
C PRO A 79 14.03 17.50 1.26
N VAL A 80 13.48 16.55 0.50
CA VAL A 80 12.80 15.35 0.98
C VAL A 80 13.48 14.09 0.45
N ALA A 81 13.30 12.96 1.14
CA ALA A 81 13.70 11.65 0.64
C ALA A 81 12.46 10.75 0.48
N ALA A 82 12.49 9.87 -0.51
CA ALA A 82 11.40 8.95 -0.81
C ALA A 82 11.90 7.50 -0.77
N TRP A 83 11.30 6.69 0.09
CA TRP A 83 11.66 5.28 0.27
C TRP A 83 10.46 4.37 0.02
N SER A 84 10.61 3.35 -0.81
CA SER A 84 9.57 2.34 -1.03
C SER A 84 9.87 1.08 -0.24
N VAL A 85 8.92 0.62 0.58
CA VAL A 85 9.01 -0.70 1.21
C VAL A 85 8.69 -1.79 0.18
N PRO A 86 9.47 -2.87 0.10
CA PRO A 86 9.12 -4.00 -0.76
C PRO A 86 7.77 -4.57 -0.33
N ALA A 87 6.92 -4.90 -1.31
CA ALA A 87 5.67 -5.59 -1.03
C ALA A 87 6.00 -6.94 -0.38
N ILE A 88 5.46 -7.18 0.81
CA ILE A 88 5.52 -8.50 1.43
C ILE A 88 4.66 -9.40 0.56
N SER A 89 5.29 -10.23 -0.26
CA SER A 89 4.62 -11.32 -0.96
C SER A 89 4.19 -12.33 0.11
N VAL A 90 2.96 -12.21 0.60
CA VAL A 90 2.32 -13.29 1.36
C VAL A 90 2.09 -14.43 0.37
N SER A 91 3.00 -15.41 0.40
CA SER A 91 2.88 -16.64 -0.37
C SER A 91 2.06 -17.69 0.36
#